data_AF-A0A968YTQ1-F1
#
_entry.id   AF-A0A968YTQ1-F1
#
_cell.length_a   1.000
_cell.length_b   1.000
_cell.length_c   1.000
_cell.angle_alpha   90.00
_cell.angle_beta   90.00
_cell.angle_gamma   90.00
#
_symmetry.space_group_name_H-M   'P 1'
#
loop_
_entity.id
_entity.type
_entity.pdbx_description
1 polymer ?
#
loop_
_entity_poly.entity_id
_entity_poly.type
_entity_poly.pdbx_seq_one_letter_code
_entity_poly.pdbx_strand_id
1 'polypeptide(L)'
;MDIQKSLCDRRIIHSDPEIMSGMPVFVGTRVPLQTFFDYLEGEAGLAEFLEDFPHLQAQIFQVLEVIAKDMLDRERTAHAHAAG
;
A
#
# COMPACT_ATOMS: atom_id res chain seq x y z
N MET A 1 10.84 5.54 -7.49
CA MET A 1 9.37 5.47 -7.56
C MET A 1 8.85 5.24 -6.17
N ASP A 2 7.88 6.03 -5.72
CA ASP A 2 7.40 6.06 -4.34
C ASP A 2 5.99 5.43 -4.30
N ILE A 3 5.90 4.22 -3.76
CA ILE A 3 4.63 3.49 -3.64
C ILE A 3 3.63 4.31 -2.82
N GLN A 4 4.08 5.02 -1.79
CA GLN A 4 3.23 5.86 -0.95
C GLN A 4 2.66 7.01 -1.77
N LYS A 5 3.45 7.62 -2.65
CA LYS A 5 2.95 8.63 -3.59
C LYS A 5 1.82 8.08 -4.48
N SER A 6 1.99 6.91 -5.08
CA SER A 6 0.96 6.29 -5.95
C SER A 6 -0.34 6.01 -5.18
N LEU A 7 -0.22 5.56 -3.92
CA LEU A 7 -1.36 5.32 -3.04
C LEU A 7 -2.06 6.62 -2.61
N CYS A 8 -1.30 7.69 -2.34
CA CYS A 8 -1.81 9.04 -2.05
C CYS A 8 -2.56 9.64 -3.26
N ASP A 9 -1.98 9.56 -4.46
CA ASP A 9 -2.58 10.07 -5.71
C ASP A 9 -3.93 9.39 -6.00
N ARG A 10 -4.08 8.13 -5.58
CA ARG A 10 -5.31 7.33 -5.69
C ARG A 10 -6.27 7.50 -4.51
N ARG A 11 -5.92 8.33 -3.52
CA ARG A 11 -6.70 8.55 -2.28
C ARG A 11 -7.01 7.26 -1.52
N ILE A 12 -6.10 6.29 -1.58
CA ILE A 12 -6.18 5.05 -0.77
C ILE A 12 -5.68 5.34 0.64
N ILE A 13 -4.58 6.10 0.71
CA ILE A 13 -3.99 6.64 1.93
C ILE A 13 -3.94 8.17 1.84
N HIS A 14 -3.71 8.82 2.97
CA HIS A 14 -3.32 10.23 3.03
C HIS A 14 -2.30 10.45 4.14
N SER A 15 -1.56 11.54 4.03
CA SER A 15 -0.64 12.05 5.04
C SER A 15 -1.03 13.50 5.33
N ASP A 16 -1.34 13.76 6.59
CA ASP A 16 -1.74 15.08 7.08
C ASP A 16 -0.97 15.32 8.39
N PRO A 17 -0.21 16.43 8.54
CA PRO A 17 0.50 16.74 9.78
C PRO A 17 -0.40 16.74 11.03
N GLU A 18 -1.69 17.03 10.87
CA GLU A 18 -2.66 17.03 11.96
C GLU A 18 -3.15 15.62 12.34
N ILE A 19 -2.84 14.60 11.52
CA ILE A 19 -3.23 13.20 11.71
C ILE A 19 -1.98 12.35 11.89
N MET A 20 -1.80 11.80 13.08
CA MET A 20 -0.65 10.94 13.41
C MET A 20 0.71 11.56 13.01
N SER A 21 0.85 12.89 13.17
CA SER A 21 2.06 13.64 12.83
C SER A 21 2.53 13.46 11.38
N GLY A 22 1.60 13.27 10.44
CA GLY A 22 1.92 13.06 9.02
C GLY A 22 2.25 11.62 8.64
N MET A 23 2.09 10.65 9.55
CA MET A 23 2.18 9.24 9.17
C MET A 23 1.13 8.90 8.10
N PRO A 24 1.47 8.20 7.02
CA PRO A 24 0.48 7.79 6.02
C PRO A 24 -0.53 6.79 6.62
N VAL A 25 -1.81 7.14 6.54
CA VAL A 25 -2.92 6.32 7.06
C VAL A 25 -3.94 6.03 5.98
N PHE A 26 -4.68 4.94 6.11
CA PHE A 26 -5.80 4.64 5.20
C PHE A 26 -6.88 5.72 5.32
N VAL A 27 -7.33 6.26 4.18
CA VAL A 27 -8.36 7.30 4.14
C VAL A 27 -9.61 6.86 4.90
N GLY A 28 -10.12 7.73 5.78
CA GLY A 28 -11.28 7.44 6.62
C GLY A 28 -10.96 6.68 7.90
N THR A 29 -9.68 6.43 8.19
CA THR A 29 -9.24 5.70 9.39
C THR A 29 -8.07 6.40 10.09
N ARG A 30 -7.66 5.85 11.23
CA ARG A 30 -6.35 6.12 11.85
C ARG A 30 -5.43 4.91 11.79
N VAL A 31 -5.67 3.98 10.86
CA VAL A 31 -4.83 2.79 10.68
C VAL A 31 -3.65 3.17 9.78
N PRO A 32 -2.40 3.09 10.27
CA PRO A 32 -1.23 3.34 9.45
C PRO A 32 -1.11 2.38 8.28
N LEU A 33 -0.57 2.86 7.16
CA LEU A 33 -0.15 1.97 6.07
C LEU A 33 0.93 0.98 6.56
N GLN A 34 1.81 1.42 7.47
CA GLN A 34 2.86 0.56 8.03
C GLN A 34 2.27 -0.67 8.74
N THR A 35 1.15 -0.52 9.46
CA THR A 35 0.48 -1.64 10.14
C THR A 35 0.10 -2.74 9.15
N PHE A 36 -0.35 -2.41 7.95
CA PHE A 36 -0.61 -3.42 6.92
C PHE A 36 0.66 -4.22 6.57
N PHE A 37 1.80 -3.55 6.39
CA PHE A 37 3.06 -4.23 6.10
C PHE A 37 3.58 -5.04 7.29
N ASP A 38 3.44 -4.54 8.51
CA ASP A 38 3.83 -5.27 9.72
C ASP A 38 3.07 -6.60 9.84
N TYR A 39 1.77 -6.63 9.52
CA TYR A 39 1.00 -7.87 9.49
C TYR A 39 1.49 -8.82 8.41
N LEU A 40 1.84 -8.33 7.21
CA LEU A 40 2.36 -9.17 6.12
C LEU A 40 3.72 -9.82 6.45
N GLU A 41 4.51 -9.20 7.32
CA GLU A 41 5.78 -9.76 7.81
C GLU A 41 5.55 -10.82 8.92
N GLY A 42 4.37 -10.84 9.54
CA GLY A 42 3.96 -11.82 10.54
C GLY A 42 3.54 -13.18 9.94
N GLU A 43 3.41 -14.17 10.82
CA GLU A 43 3.04 -15.54 10.42
C GLU A 43 1.61 -15.66 9.88
N ALA A 44 0.67 -14.90 10.45
CA ALA A 44 -0.74 -14.96 10.06
C ALA A 44 -1.11 -13.97 8.93
N GLY A 45 -0.26 -12.98 8.65
CA GLY A 45 -0.24 -12.29 7.37
C GLY A 45 -1.49 -11.47 7.04
N LEU A 46 -1.85 -11.50 5.75
CA LEU A 46 -3.02 -10.81 5.21
C LEU A 46 -4.34 -11.29 5.82
N ALA A 47 -4.44 -12.57 6.19
CA ALA A 47 -5.68 -13.12 6.74
C ALA A 47 -5.99 -12.46 8.09
N GLU A 48 -5.02 -12.40 8.99
CA GLU A 48 -5.14 -11.74 10.29
C GLU A 48 -5.46 -10.24 10.14
N PHE A 49 -4.81 -9.57 9.19
CA PHE A 49 -5.09 -8.15 8.93
C PHE A 49 -6.55 -7.92 8.51
N LEU A 50 -7.10 -8.77 7.65
CA LEU A 50 -8.49 -8.65 7.19
C LEU A 50 -9.50 -9.05 8.27
N GLU A 51 -9.12 -9.91 9.21
CA GLU A 51 -9.92 -10.23 10.40
C GLU A 51 -9.99 -9.04 11.37
N ASP A 52 -8.86 -8.38 11.62
CA ASP A 52 -8.79 -7.22 12.52
C ASP A 52 -9.35 -5.93 11.91
N PHE A 53 -9.19 -5.74 10.59
CA PHE A 53 -9.61 -4.55 9.85
C PHE A 53 -10.50 -4.88 8.64
N PRO A 54 -11.68 -5.51 8.83
CA PRO A 54 -12.52 -5.97 7.73
C PRO A 54 -13.02 -4.81 6.85
N HIS A 55 -13.17 -3.62 7.41
CA HIS A 55 -13.55 -2.41 6.70
C HIS A 55 -12.48 -1.90 5.73
N LEU A 56 -11.21 -2.33 5.87
CA LEU A 56 -10.12 -1.96 4.98
C LEU A 56 -9.96 -2.90 3.76
N GLN A 57 -10.74 -3.99 3.67
CA GLN A 57 -10.57 -4.99 2.61
C GLN A 57 -10.53 -4.38 1.19
N ALA A 58 -11.45 -3.46 0.89
CA ALA A 58 -11.49 -2.80 -0.41
C ALA A 58 -10.26 -1.91 -0.67
N GLN A 59 -9.69 -1.27 0.36
CA GLN A 59 -8.46 -0.49 0.24
C GLN A 59 -7.25 -1.39 0.09
N ILE A 60 -7.20 -2.54 0.78
CA ILE A 60 -6.10 -3.50 0.65
C ILE A 60 -6.02 -4.09 -0.75
N PHE A 61 -7.14 -4.44 -1.38
CA PHE A 61 -7.13 -4.88 -2.77
C PHE A 61 -6.54 -3.81 -3.71
N GLN A 62 -6.87 -2.54 -3.47
CA GLN A 62 -6.28 -1.44 -4.25
C GLN A 62 -4.78 -1.27 -3.98
N VAL A 63 -4.32 -1.45 -2.73
CA VAL A 63 -2.89 -1.44 -2.40
C VAL A 63 -2.16 -2.54 -3.17
N LEU A 64 -2.66 -3.78 -3.11
CA LEU A 64 -2.08 -4.93 -3.80
C LEU A 64 -2.04 -4.72 -5.31
N GLU A 65 -3.11 -4.19 -5.91
CA GLU A 65 -3.12 -3.85 -7.34
C GLU A 65 -2.06 -2.81 -7.71
N VAL A 66 -1.87 -1.78 -6.89
CA VAL A 66 -0.87 -0.73 -7.13
C VAL A 66 0.54 -1.30 -7.05
N ILE A 67 0.82 -2.12 -6.03
CA ILE A 67 2.11 -2.80 -5.88
C ILE A 67 2.36 -3.73 -7.07
N ALA A 68 1.39 -4.56 -7.45
CA ALA A 68 1.55 -5.49 -8.57
C ALA A 68 1.81 -4.76 -9.89
N LYS A 69 1.07 -3.68 -10.18
CA LYS A 69 1.29 -2.85 -11.38
C LYS A 69 2.69 -2.23 -11.39
N ASP A 70 3.11 -1.65 -10.28
CA ASP A 70 4.44 -1.04 -10.15
C ASP A 70 5.56 -2.08 -10.31
N MET A 71 5.43 -3.27 -9.73
CA MET A 71 6.40 -4.36 -9.89
C MET A 71 6.50 -4.82 -11.35
N LEU A 72 5.36 -5.03 -12.02
CA LEU A 72 5.33 -5.46 -13.43
C LEU A 72 5.88 -4.38 -14.38
N ASP A 73 5.64 -3.10 -14.11
CA ASP A 73 6.19 -2.00 -14.92
C ASP A 73 7.72 -1.90 -14.78
N ARG A 74 8.27 -2.21 -13.60
CA ARG A 74 9.72 -2.29 -13.39
C ARG A 74 10.37 -3.41 -14.20
N GLU A 75 9.77 -4.60 -14.20
CA GLU A 75 10.28 -5.71 -15.00
C GLU A 75 10.28 -5.37 -16.49
N ARG A 76 9.18 -4.80 -16.99
CA ARG A 76 9.05 -4.38 -18.40
C ARG A 76 10.10 -3.34 -18.80
N THR A 77 10.30 -2.33 -17.96
CA THR A 77 11.30 -1.27 -18.22
C THR A 77 12.72 -1.82 -18.15
N ALA A 78 13.04 -2.68 -17.18
CA ALA A 78 14.34 -3.35 -17.09
C ALA A 78 14.63 -4.21 -18.32
N HIS A 79 13.65 -4.99 -18.80
CA HIS A 79 13.82 -5.79 -20.02
C HIS A 79 13.96 -4.94 -21.28
N ALA A 80 13.25 -3.80 -21.38
CA ALA A 80 13.37 -2.89 -22.52
C ALA A 80 14.75 -2.23 -22.62
N HIS A 81 15.43 -1.99 -21.49
CA HIS A 81 16.78 -1.39 -21.47
C HIS A 81 17.89 -2.41 -21.72
N ALA A 82 17.64 -3.71 -21.51
CA ALA A 82 18.59 -4.78 -21.79
C ALA A 82 18.58 -5.25 -23.26
N ALA A 83 17.57 -4.84 -24.05
CA ALA A 83 17.35 -5.27 -25.43
C ALA A 83 17.77 -4.22 -26.51
N GLY A 84 18.35 -3.10 -26.10
CA GLY A 84 18.87 -2.05 -26.99
C GLY A 84 20.35 -1.79 -26.73
#